data_AF-A0A0D2M8F2-F1
#
_entry.id   AF-A0A0D2M8F2-F1
#
_cell.length_a   1.000
_cell.length_b   1.000
_cell.length_c   1.000
_cell.angle_alpha   90.00
_cell.angle_beta   90.00
_cell.angle_gamma   90.00
#
_symmetry.space_group_name_H-M   'P 1'
#
loop_
_entity.id
_entity.type
_entity.pdbx_description
1 polymer ?
#
loop_
_entity_poly.entity_id
_entity_poly.type
_entity_poly.pdbx_seq_one_letter_code
_entity_poly.pdbx_strand_id
1 'polypeptide(L)'
;MAEAQQQRRQGSQDANGSGSKVAPAIVSRVHARVGLLGNPSDGFYGKTLSLSLANFYAEVTLAPRPPGSGIEFLPHPQHDRTQYSGLSDLAARVESEGYYGGVRLLMVSE
;
A
#
# COMPACT_ATOMS: atom_id res chain seq x y z
N MET A 1 -8.49 69.15 -24.82
CA MET A 1 -9.03 67.77 -24.85
C MET A 1 -7.93 66.79 -24.44
N ALA A 2 -7.51 66.92 -23.18
CA ALA A 2 -6.61 65.99 -22.49
C ALA A 2 -7.44 65.31 -21.39
N GLU A 3 -7.00 64.15 -20.92
CA GLU A 3 -7.52 63.43 -19.74
C GLU A 3 -8.75 62.51 -19.93
N ALA A 4 -8.60 61.44 -20.71
CA ALA A 4 -9.47 60.26 -20.55
C ALA A 4 -8.82 58.92 -20.92
N GLN A 5 -7.50 58.74 -20.69
CA GLN A 5 -6.79 57.47 -20.99
C GLN A 5 -5.92 56.86 -19.87
N GLN A 6 -5.98 57.30 -18.61
CA GLN A 6 -5.29 56.59 -17.54
C GLN A 6 -6.06 56.66 -16.23
N GLN A 7 -6.81 55.60 -15.88
CA GLN A 7 -7.12 55.18 -14.49
C GLN A 7 -8.06 53.95 -14.40
N ARG A 8 -7.71 52.80 -15.00
CA ARG A 8 -8.18 51.48 -14.54
C ARG A 8 -7.07 50.42 -14.64
N ARG A 9 -5.93 50.73 -14.00
CA ARG A 9 -5.10 49.70 -13.39
C ARG A 9 -5.53 49.57 -11.93
N GLN A 10 -6.28 48.53 -11.59
CA GLN A 10 -6.07 47.83 -10.32
C GLN A 10 -6.68 46.44 -10.42
N GLY A 11 -5.89 45.45 -10.02
CA GLY A 11 -6.20 44.04 -10.15
C GLY A 11 -7.30 43.56 -9.22
N SER A 12 -7.84 42.42 -9.61
CA SER A 12 -8.53 41.43 -8.77
C SER A 12 -7.93 40.10 -9.27
N GLN A 13 -6.83 39.68 -8.64
CA GLN A 13 -6.82 38.67 -7.58
C GLN A 13 -7.39 37.33 -8.06
N ASP A 14 -6.44 36.46 -8.42
CA ASP A 14 -6.33 35.10 -7.91
C ASP A 14 -7.54 34.16 -8.11
N ALA A 15 -7.64 33.63 -9.33
CA ALA A 15 -8.10 32.26 -9.51
C ALA A 15 -6.88 31.34 -9.73
N ASN A 16 -5.91 31.41 -8.81
CA ASN A 16 -4.95 30.32 -8.63
C ASN A 16 -5.73 29.16 -8.00
N GLY A 17 -6.45 28.41 -8.84
CA GLY A 17 -6.91 27.09 -8.46
C GLY A 17 -5.68 26.23 -8.26
N SER A 18 -5.12 26.26 -7.05
CA SER A 18 -4.12 25.31 -6.57
C SER A 18 -4.80 23.95 -6.44
N GLY A 19 -5.17 23.34 -7.57
CA GLY A 19 -5.44 21.93 -7.63
C GLY A 19 -4.14 21.25 -7.26
N SER A 20 -4.03 20.80 -6.01
CA SER A 20 -2.88 20.02 -5.59
C SER A 20 -2.79 18.85 -6.56
N LYS A 21 -1.69 18.80 -7.31
CA LYS A 21 -1.44 17.74 -8.28
C LYS A 21 -1.19 16.47 -7.46
N VAL A 22 -2.26 15.73 -7.17
CA VAL A 22 -2.17 14.48 -6.41
C VAL A 22 -1.32 13.52 -7.23
N ALA A 23 -0.21 13.06 -6.65
CA ALA A 23 0.64 12.08 -7.32
C ALA A 23 -0.18 10.82 -7.66
N PRO A 24 0.05 10.16 -8.80
CA PRO A 24 -0.65 8.92 -9.10
C PRO A 24 -0.27 7.84 -8.08
N ALA A 25 -1.20 6.93 -7.80
CA ALA A 25 -0.91 5.77 -6.97
C ALA A 25 0.11 4.84 -7.68
N ILE A 26 1.00 4.24 -6.91
CA ILE A 26 2.00 3.27 -7.39
C ILE A 26 1.51 1.87 -7.01
N VAL A 27 1.47 0.96 -7.98
CA VAL A 27 1.09 -0.43 -7.77
C VAL A 27 2.30 -1.32 -8.00
N SER A 28 2.56 -2.25 -7.09
CA SER A 28 3.66 -3.23 -7.20
C SER A 28 3.19 -4.62 -6.81
N ARG A 29 3.81 -5.65 -7.41
CA ARG A 29 3.51 -7.07 -7.16
C ARG A 29 4.76 -7.83 -6.77
N VAL A 30 4.62 -8.73 -5.82
CA VAL A 30 5.63 -9.73 -5.45
C VAL A 30 5.04 -11.11 -5.59
N HIS A 31 5.69 -11.97 -6.38
CA HIS A 31 5.22 -13.32 -6.65
C HIS A 31 5.66 -14.28 -5.54
N ALA A 32 4.79 -15.23 -5.22
CA ALA A 32 5.12 -16.30 -4.30
C ALA A 32 6.23 -17.18 -4.87
N ARG A 33 6.96 -17.85 -3.96
CA ARG A 33 8.04 -18.75 -4.31
C ARG A 33 7.80 -20.10 -3.67
N VAL A 34 8.13 -21.16 -4.41
CA VAL A 34 8.16 -22.54 -3.91
C VAL A 34 9.59 -23.06 -3.96
N GLY A 35 10.01 -23.75 -2.90
CA GLY A 35 11.29 -24.45 -2.89
C GLY A 35 11.20 -25.71 -3.77
N LEU A 36 12.07 -25.81 -4.77
CA LEU A 36 12.17 -26.99 -5.63
C LEU A 36 13.16 -28.00 -5.04
N LEU A 37 14.33 -27.53 -4.60
CA LEU A 37 15.39 -28.37 -4.05
C LEU A 37 16.28 -27.51 -3.15
N GLY A 38 16.86 -28.09 -2.10
CA GLY A 38 17.93 -27.45 -1.38
C GLY A 38 18.06 -27.93 0.04
N ASN A 39 19.13 -27.49 0.68
CA ASN A 39 19.30 -27.59 2.12
C ASN A 39 19.06 -26.19 2.72
N PRO A 40 17.86 -25.89 3.26
CA PRO A 40 17.60 -24.64 3.94
C PRO A 40 18.22 -24.70 5.35
N SER A 41 19.54 -24.83 5.42
CA SER A 41 20.26 -24.72 6.68
C SER A 41 20.21 -23.25 7.12
N ASP A 42 19.57 -23.04 8.26
CA ASP A 42 19.29 -21.82 9.02
C ASP A 42 20.54 -21.08 9.56
N GLY A 43 21.64 -21.08 8.81
CA GLY A 43 22.89 -20.44 9.22
C GLY A 43 24.15 -21.04 8.61
N PHE A 44 24.05 -22.14 7.85
CA PHE A 44 25.21 -22.87 7.30
C PHE A 44 25.36 -22.75 5.78
N TYR A 45 24.86 -21.67 5.18
CA TYR A 45 25.05 -21.33 3.75
C TYR A 45 24.62 -22.44 2.77
N GLY A 46 23.65 -23.27 3.16
CA GLY A 46 23.08 -24.29 2.27
C GLY A 46 22.46 -23.67 1.03
N LYS A 47 22.57 -24.36 -0.10
CA LYS A 47 22.06 -23.89 -1.39
C LYS A 47 20.62 -24.33 -1.57
N THR A 48 19.79 -23.41 -2.04
CA THR A 48 18.39 -23.67 -2.40
C THR A 48 18.10 -23.20 -3.82
N LEU A 49 17.23 -23.93 -4.49
CA LEU A 49 16.65 -23.63 -5.78
C LEU A 49 15.15 -23.43 -5.56
N SER A 50 14.64 -22.26 -5.94
CA SER A 50 13.23 -21.90 -5.81
C SER A 50 12.66 -21.43 -7.14
N LEU A 51 11.36 -21.64 -7.33
CA LEU A 51 10.61 -21.22 -8.50
C LEU A 51 9.58 -20.16 -8.08
N SER A 52 9.43 -19.11 -8.88
CA SER A 52 8.37 -18.12 -8.71
C SER A 52 7.07 -18.60 -9.35
N LEU A 53 5.95 -18.40 -8.67
CA LEU A 53 4.61 -18.73 -9.14
C LEU A 53 3.97 -17.50 -9.78
N ALA A 54 3.91 -17.45 -11.11
CA ALA A 54 3.44 -16.26 -11.83
C ALA A 54 1.97 -15.89 -11.55
N ASN A 55 1.13 -16.88 -11.23
CA ASN A 55 -0.29 -16.70 -10.96
C ASN A 55 -0.62 -16.51 -9.46
N PHE A 56 0.39 -16.44 -8.59
CA PHE A 56 0.18 -16.26 -7.15
C PHE A 56 1.10 -15.16 -6.63
N TYR A 57 0.53 -14.03 -6.21
CA TYR A 57 1.27 -12.84 -5.82
C TYR A 57 0.54 -12.03 -4.76
N ALA A 58 1.31 -11.22 -4.03
CA ALA A 58 0.79 -10.11 -3.24
C ALA A 58 0.91 -8.82 -4.08
N GLU A 59 -0.15 -8.02 -4.10
CA GLU A 59 -0.18 -6.69 -4.74
C GLU A 59 -0.35 -5.61 -3.67
N VAL A 60 0.42 -4.54 -3.78
CA VAL A 60 0.35 -3.38 -2.88
C VAL A 60 0.14 -2.12 -3.72
N THR A 61 -0.82 -1.29 -3.29
CA THR A 61 -1.06 0.03 -3.87
C THR A 61 -0.65 1.10 -2.84
N LEU A 62 0.29 1.96 -3.23
CA LEU A 62 0.68 3.15 -2.47
C LEU A 62 0.01 4.38 -3.07
N ALA A 63 -0.92 4.99 -2.34
CA ALA A 63 -1.61 6.21 -2.76
C ALA A 63 -1.21 7.39 -1.86
N PRO A 64 -1.00 8.60 -2.41
CA PRO A 64 -0.79 9.77 -1.59
C PRO A 64 -2.06 10.13 -0.83
N ARG A 65 -1.88 10.61 0.41
CA ARG A 65 -2.95 11.19 1.21
C ARG A 65 -2.75 12.70 1.38
N PRO A 66 -3.80 13.47 1.76
CA PRO A 66 -3.68 14.91 1.96
C PRO A 66 -2.56 15.27 2.95
N PRO A 67 -1.89 16.43 2.78
CA PRO A 67 -0.91 16.90 3.75
C PRO A 67 -1.49 16.93 5.16
N GLY A 68 -0.74 16.41 6.13
CA GLY A 68 -1.17 16.35 7.54
C GLY A 68 -2.03 15.14 7.94
N SER A 69 -2.37 14.25 7.01
CA SER A 69 -3.18 13.05 7.31
C SER A 69 -2.38 11.88 7.92
N GLY A 70 -1.04 11.86 7.82
CA GLY A 70 -0.18 10.78 8.33
C GLY A 70 -0.12 9.56 7.40
N ILE A 71 0.27 8.39 7.93
CA ILE A 71 0.36 7.10 7.22
C ILE A 71 -0.75 6.15 7.71
N GLU A 72 -1.33 5.38 6.80
CA GLU A 72 -2.33 4.35 7.10
C GLU A 72 -2.08 3.11 6.25
N PHE A 73 -2.18 1.94 6.88
CA PHE A 73 -2.20 0.66 6.20
C PHE A 73 -3.66 0.21 6.05
N LEU A 74 -4.07 -0.03 4.81
CA LEU A 74 -5.39 -0.56 4.49
C LEU A 74 -5.27 -2.07 4.22
N PRO A 75 -5.68 -2.95 5.16
CA PRO A 75 -5.59 -4.38 4.98
C PRO A 75 -6.53 -4.89 3.89
N HIS A 76 -6.17 -5.98 3.21
CA HIS A 76 -7.07 -6.62 2.26
C HIS A 76 -8.32 -7.15 2.98
N PRO A 77 -9.55 -6.80 2.55
CA PRO A 77 -10.77 -7.11 3.29
C PRO A 77 -11.00 -8.62 3.48
N GLN A 78 -10.51 -9.45 2.55
CA GLN A 78 -10.65 -10.90 2.59
C GLN A 78 -9.40 -11.63 3.10
N HIS A 79 -8.19 -11.11 2.87
CA HIS A 79 -6.93 -11.83 3.12
C HIS A 79 -6.23 -11.35 4.39
N ASP A 80 -6.52 -10.12 4.82
CA ASP A 80 -6.01 -9.52 6.04
C ASP A 80 -7.18 -9.07 6.94
N ARG A 81 -8.24 -9.89 7.00
CA ARG A 81 -9.45 -9.58 7.75
C ARG A 81 -9.13 -9.45 9.25
N THR A 82 -9.52 -8.33 9.85
CA THR A 82 -9.31 -8.04 11.29
C THR A 82 -10.62 -7.96 12.08
N GLN A 83 -11.77 -8.16 11.42
CA GLN A 83 -13.10 -8.07 12.02
C GLN A 83 -13.90 -9.33 11.73
N TYR A 84 -14.53 -9.92 12.74
CA TYR A 84 -15.20 -11.21 12.68
C TYR A 84 -16.63 -11.11 13.23
N SER A 85 -17.54 -11.96 12.74
CA SER A 85 -18.93 -11.97 13.22
C SER A 85 -19.07 -12.63 14.59
N GLY A 86 -18.09 -13.44 15.01
CA GLY A 86 -18.04 -14.11 16.30
C GLY A 86 -16.83 -15.04 16.43
N LEU A 87 -16.73 -15.74 17.56
CA LEU A 87 -15.57 -16.59 17.88
C LEU A 87 -15.42 -17.77 16.90
N SER A 88 -16.53 -18.35 16.44
CA SER A 88 -16.50 -19.46 15.48
C SER A 88 -15.96 -19.04 14.10
N ASP A 89 -16.29 -17.82 13.65
CA ASP A 89 -15.77 -17.23 12.40
C ASP A 89 -14.26 -16.97 12.52
N LEU A 90 -13.82 -16.42 13.65
CA LEU A 90 -12.39 -16.27 13.95
C LEU A 90 -11.66 -17.62 13.99
N ALA A 91 -12.21 -18.63 14.67
CA ALA A 91 -11.58 -19.94 14.79
C ALA A 91 -11.42 -20.63 13.42
N ALA A 92 -12.47 -20.62 12.59
CA ALA A 92 -12.42 -21.16 11.23
C ALA A 92 -11.38 -20.44 10.36
N ARG A 93 -11.25 -19.12 10.52
CA ARG A 93 -10.21 -18.35 9.83
C ARG A 93 -8.80 -18.76 10.27
N VAL A 94 -8.56 -18.85 11.58
CA VAL A 94 -7.24 -19.23 12.11
C VAL A 94 -6.86 -20.65 11.70
N GLU A 95 -7.82 -21.57 11.64
CA GLU A 95 -7.58 -22.95 11.19
C GLU A 95 -7.23 -23.04 9.70
N SER A 96 -7.86 -22.20 8.87
CA SER A 96 -7.63 -22.20 7.41
C SER A 96 -6.40 -21.41 6.98
N GLU A 97 -6.13 -20.26 7.60
CA GLU A 97 -5.12 -19.29 7.11
C GLU A 97 -4.02 -18.98 8.13
N GLY A 98 -4.09 -19.60 9.30
CA GLY A 98 -3.14 -19.41 10.39
C GLY A 98 -3.45 -18.16 11.23
N TYR A 99 -2.73 -18.06 12.35
CA TYR A 99 -2.99 -17.06 13.38
C TYR A 99 -2.46 -15.66 13.03
N TYR A 100 -1.28 -15.58 12.40
CA TYR A 100 -0.56 -14.29 12.27
C TYR A 100 -0.93 -13.49 11.03
N GLY A 101 -1.44 -14.14 9.97
CA GLY A 101 -1.71 -13.50 8.68
C GLY A 101 -0.53 -12.67 8.14
N GLY A 102 -0.83 -11.74 7.22
CA GLY A 102 0.16 -10.81 6.67
C GLY A 102 0.39 -9.55 7.51
N VAL A 103 -0.59 -9.15 8.33
CA VAL A 103 -0.59 -7.87 9.06
C VAL A 103 0.61 -7.73 10.00
N ARG A 104 1.06 -8.81 10.64
CA ARG A 104 2.23 -8.77 11.54
C ARG A 104 3.52 -8.33 10.82
N LEU A 105 3.63 -8.59 9.53
CA LEU A 105 4.82 -8.23 8.74
C LEU A 105 4.90 -6.73 8.46
N LEU A 106 3.80 -5.99 8.57
CA LEU A 106 3.76 -4.55 8.27
C LEU A 106 4.50 -3.69 9.30
N MET A 107 4.64 -4.18 10.53
CA MET A 107 5.22 -3.44 11.66
C MET A 107 6.53 -4.07 12.16
N VAL A 108 7.12 -5.00 11.40
CA VAL A 108 8.38 -5.61 11.79
C VAL A 108 9.51 -4.59 11.58
N SER A 109 10.30 -4.34 12.62
CA SER A 109 11.57 -3.64 12.51
C SER A 109 12.69 -4.67 12.38
N GLU A 110 13.68 -4.42 11.52
CA GLU A 110 14.98 -5.10 11.62
C GLU A 110 15.74 -4.66 12.86
#